data_AF-A0A838RZT7-F1
#
_entry.id   AF-A0A838RZT7-F1
#
_cell.length_a   1.000
_cell.length_b   1.000
_cell.length_c   1.000
_cell.angle_alpha   90.00
_cell.angle_beta   90.00
_cell.angle_gamma   90.00
#
_symmetry.space_group_name_H-M   'P 1'
#
loop_
_entity.id
_entity.type
_entity.pdbx_description
1 polymer ?
#
loop_
_entity_poly.entity_id
_entity_poly.type
_entity_poly.pdbx_seq_one_letter_code
_entity_poly.pdbx_strand_id
1 'polypeptide(L)'
;MPSSLALFLTFGFVAFLFRRDFRQRSNVTGALWLPVCWVLISASRPVSAWLSLWGFPGAGGSSLEEGSPVDATVYSALLASGVYVLVKRRVRLSEIIQDNAWLTVFFVYCFLAVFWSDFPIVALKRWVKILGHPIMALIVFTEPDPEESLIRLIKRCAYIIVPFSVLFIKYYPQWGREFDPWTGQGTFTGITTGKNALGRDCLILGFFLVWHMLNTWRKERG
;
A
#
# COMPACT_ATOMS: atom_id res chain seq x y z
N MET A 1 17.86 11.93 -21.83
CA MET A 1 18.44 10.78 -21.09
C MET A 1 17.71 9.52 -21.55
N PRO A 2 18.42 8.42 -21.90
CA PRO A 2 17.78 7.16 -22.28
C PRO A 2 16.90 6.60 -21.14
N SER A 3 15.74 6.02 -21.49
CA SER A 3 14.80 5.44 -20.51
C SER A 3 15.43 4.30 -19.71
N SER A 4 16.25 3.46 -20.35
CA SER A 4 17.01 2.39 -19.69
C SER A 4 18.00 2.89 -18.64
N LEU A 5 18.68 4.01 -18.91
CA LEU A 5 19.57 4.63 -17.92
C LEU A 5 18.75 5.19 -16.75
N ALA A 6 17.59 5.80 -17.01
CA ALA A 6 16.73 6.34 -15.96
C ALA A 6 16.18 5.24 -15.05
N LEU A 7 15.82 4.09 -15.63
CA LEU A 7 15.44 2.88 -14.91
C LEU A 7 16.58 2.43 -13.98
N PHE A 8 17.80 2.25 -14.52
CA PHE A 8 18.95 1.82 -13.73
C PHE A 8 19.29 2.78 -12.59
N LEU A 9 19.29 4.09 -12.85
CA LEU A 9 19.52 5.09 -11.79
C LEU A 9 18.42 5.07 -10.73
N THR A 10 17.16 4.85 -11.12
CA THR A 10 16.04 4.78 -10.18
C THR A 10 16.17 3.56 -9.30
N PHE A 11 16.42 2.37 -9.87
CA PHE A 11 16.69 1.17 -9.09
C PHE A 11 17.91 1.31 -8.18
N GLY A 12 19.00 1.91 -8.68
CA GLY A 12 20.19 2.20 -7.87
C GLY A 12 19.90 3.14 -6.71
N PHE A 13 19.12 4.19 -6.94
CA PHE A 13 18.68 5.13 -5.91
C PHE A 13 17.81 4.45 -4.85
N VAL A 14 16.81 3.67 -5.27
CA VAL A 14 15.93 2.91 -4.36
C VAL A 14 16.76 1.91 -3.53
N ALA A 15 17.66 1.17 -4.17
CA ALA A 15 18.55 0.22 -3.50
C ALA A 15 19.47 0.92 -2.49
N PHE A 16 19.99 2.10 -2.83
CA PHE A 16 20.77 2.92 -1.91
C PHE A 16 19.95 3.36 -0.68
N LEU A 17 18.70 3.80 -0.87
CA LEU A 17 17.80 4.19 0.22
C LEU A 17 17.50 3.01 1.16
N PHE A 18 17.17 1.84 0.61
CA PHE A 18 16.96 0.63 1.42
C PHE A 18 18.24 0.17 2.12
N ARG A 19 19.40 0.21 1.45
CA ARG A 19 20.69 -0.11 2.07
C ARG A 19 20.97 0.80 3.26
N ARG A 20 20.66 2.10 3.16
CA ARG A 20 20.79 3.04 4.27
C ARG A 20 19.80 2.72 5.40
N ASP A 21 18.55 2.40 5.08
CA ASP A 21 17.52 2.03 6.07
C ASP A 21 17.88 0.76 6.84
N PHE A 22 18.37 -0.29 6.15
CA PHE A 22 18.80 -1.54 6.79
C PHE A 22 20.04 -1.42 7.66
N ARG A 23 20.89 -0.41 7.41
CA ARG A 23 22.06 -0.14 8.25
C ARG A 23 21.69 0.55 9.56
N GLN A 24 20.51 1.17 9.64
CA GLN A 24 20.02 1.75 10.89
C GLN A 24 19.59 0.58 11.79
N ARG A 25 20.24 0.45 12.97
CA ARG A 25 19.83 -0.56 13.95
C ARG A 25 18.40 -0.25 14.38
N SER A 26 17.52 -1.20 14.13
CA SER A 26 16.09 -1.07 14.30
C SER A 26 15.60 -2.00 15.39
N ASN A 27 14.68 -1.53 16.24
CA ASN A 27 13.94 -2.43 17.12
C ASN A 27 12.58 -2.82 16.49
N VAL A 28 12.61 -3.22 15.20
CA VAL A 28 11.42 -3.67 14.47
C VAL A 28 11.66 -5.04 13.85
N THR A 29 10.62 -5.86 13.83
CA THR A 29 10.67 -7.21 13.29
C THR A 29 10.45 -7.25 11.78
N GLY A 30 10.80 -8.38 11.16
CA GLY A 30 10.56 -8.60 9.72
C GLY A 30 9.08 -8.61 9.32
N ALA A 31 8.15 -8.73 10.28
CA ALA A 31 6.72 -8.71 10.00
C ALA A 31 6.23 -7.37 9.45
N LEU A 32 6.97 -6.28 9.67
CA LEU A 32 6.69 -4.96 9.11
C LEU A 32 6.59 -4.95 7.57
N TRP A 33 7.20 -5.91 6.88
CA TRP A 33 7.07 -6.06 5.44
C TRP A 33 5.65 -6.37 4.98
N LEU A 34 4.82 -7.00 5.82
CA LEU A 34 3.41 -7.26 5.49
C LEU A 34 2.62 -5.94 5.32
N PRO A 35 2.61 -5.01 6.29
CA PRO A 35 2.07 -3.67 6.10
C PRO A 35 2.69 -2.90 4.93
N VAL A 36 4.01 -3.01 4.72
CA VAL A 36 4.68 -2.34 3.58
C VAL A 36 4.11 -2.83 2.26
N CYS A 37 4.05 -4.15 2.05
CA CYS A 37 3.47 -4.73 0.84
C CYS A 37 1.99 -4.35 0.68
N TRP A 38 1.21 -4.39 1.76
CA TRP A 38 -0.19 -4.00 1.74
C TRP A 38 -0.39 -2.56 1.27
N VAL A 39 0.37 -1.61 1.84
CA VAL A 39 0.30 -0.19 1.48
C VAL A 39 0.79 0.02 0.05
N LEU A 40 1.90 -0.60 -0.36
CA LEU A 40 2.41 -0.48 -1.73
C LEU A 40 1.41 -0.95 -2.78
N ILE A 41 0.76 -2.09 -2.54
CA ILE A 41 -0.26 -2.62 -3.47
C ILE A 41 -1.51 -1.73 -3.45
N SER A 42 -1.91 -1.20 -2.29
CA SER A 42 -3.09 -0.34 -2.15
C SER A 42 -2.89 1.08 -2.72
N ALA A 43 -1.66 1.60 -2.64
CA ALA A 43 -1.23 2.90 -3.17
C ALA A 43 -0.65 2.81 -4.59
N SER A 44 -0.88 1.70 -5.29
CA SER A 44 -0.49 1.54 -6.69
C SER A 44 -1.59 0.82 -7.47
N ARG A 45 -1.31 0.50 -8.74
CA ARG A 45 -2.17 -0.38 -9.53
C ARG A 45 -2.21 -1.78 -8.88
N PRO A 46 -3.37 -2.47 -8.91
CA PRO A 46 -3.44 -3.85 -8.46
C PRO A 46 -2.47 -4.74 -9.25
N VAL A 47 -2.08 -5.88 -8.66
CA VAL A 47 -1.08 -6.78 -9.24
C VAL A 47 -1.53 -7.29 -10.60
N SER A 48 -2.81 -7.61 -10.74
CA SER A 48 -3.42 -8.00 -12.01
C SER A 48 -3.28 -6.96 -13.13
N ALA A 49 -3.36 -5.67 -12.79
CA ALA A 49 -3.18 -4.58 -13.73
C ALA A 49 -1.71 -4.44 -14.13
N TRP A 50 -0.76 -4.62 -13.22
CA TRP A 50 0.67 -4.68 -13.57
C TRP A 50 0.98 -5.84 -14.52
N LEU A 51 0.46 -7.03 -14.23
CA LEU A 51 0.65 -8.20 -15.10
C LEU A 51 0.05 -7.99 -16.50
N SER A 52 -1.13 -7.37 -16.58
CA SER A 52 -1.74 -7.01 -17.86
C SER A 52 -0.85 -6.06 -18.67
N LEU A 53 -0.22 -5.06 -18.02
CA LEU A 53 0.70 -4.12 -18.68
C LEU A 53 2.00 -4.79 -19.15
N TRP A 54 2.42 -5.87 -18.50
CA TRP A 54 3.60 -6.65 -18.87
C TRP A 54 3.33 -7.73 -19.93
N GLY A 55 2.12 -7.75 -20.51
CA GLY A 55 1.80 -8.65 -21.61
C GLY A 55 1.28 -10.02 -21.16
N PHE A 56 0.68 -10.13 -19.97
CA PHE A 56 -0.07 -11.31 -19.52
C PHE A 56 -1.59 -11.05 -19.58
N PRO A 57 -2.20 -11.00 -20.79
CA PRO A 57 -3.64 -10.81 -20.94
C PRO A 57 -4.39 -12.01 -20.36
N GLY A 58 -5.24 -11.78 -19.36
CA GLY A 58 -5.94 -12.82 -18.59
C GLY A 58 -5.67 -12.79 -17.09
N ALA A 59 -4.69 -11.98 -16.63
CA ALA A 59 -4.49 -11.75 -15.21
C ALA A 59 -5.59 -10.85 -14.58
N GLY A 60 -6.26 -10.02 -15.38
CA GLY A 60 -7.38 -9.18 -14.96
C GLY A 60 -8.69 -9.95 -14.79
N GLY A 61 -9.65 -9.38 -14.06
CA GLY A 61 -11.01 -9.92 -13.98
C GLY A 61 -11.73 -9.77 -15.32
N SER A 62 -12.53 -10.78 -15.68
CA SER A 62 -13.43 -10.79 -16.85
C SER A 62 -14.50 -9.68 -16.76
N SER A 63 -14.92 -9.35 -15.53
CA SER A 63 -15.86 -8.31 -15.18
C SER A 63 -15.47 -7.63 -13.87
N LEU A 64 -16.01 -6.44 -13.63
CA LEU A 64 -15.79 -5.68 -12.39
C LEU A 64 -16.35 -6.42 -11.15
N GLU A 65 -17.31 -7.32 -11.36
CA GLU A 65 -17.97 -8.13 -10.34
C GLU A 65 -17.19 -9.40 -9.99
N GLU A 66 -16.63 -10.08 -10.98
CA GLU A 66 -15.83 -11.29 -10.76
C GLU A 66 -14.50 -10.96 -10.06
N GLY A 67 -13.91 -9.81 -10.42
CA GLY A 67 -12.59 -9.39 -9.94
C GLY A 67 -11.47 -10.27 -10.47
N SER A 68 -10.21 -9.94 -10.15
CA SER A 68 -9.07 -10.76 -10.57
C SER A 68 -8.80 -11.88 -9.56
N PRO A 69 -8.66 -13.15 -10.00
CA PRO A 69 -8.23 -14.24 -9.13
C PRO A 69 -6.81 -14.00 -8.59
N VAL A 70 -5.94 -13.36 -9.37
CA VAL A 70 -4.57 -13.03 -8.94
C VAL A 70 -4.61 -12.08 -7.76
N ASP A 71 -5.37 -11.00 -7.85
CA ASP A 71 -5.50 -10.05 -6.75
C ASP A 71 -6.13 -10.72 -5.52
N ALA A 72 -7.16 -11.55 -5.71
CA ALA A 72 -7.80 -12.29 -4.63
C ALA A 72 -6.79 -13.18 -3.88
N THR A 73 -5.94 -13.91 -4.60
CA THR A 73 -4.88 -14.74 -3.99
C THR A 73 -3.85 -13.90 -3.25
N VAL A 74 -3.38 -12.79 -3.85
CA VAL A 74 -2.39 -11.90 -3.22
C VAL A 74 -2.92 -11.29 -1.92
N TYR A 75 -4.13 -10.73 -1.93
CA TYR A 75 -4.73 -10.14 -0.73
C TYR A 75 -5.05 -11.21 0.32
N SER A 76 -5.51 -12.40 -0.08
CA SER A 76 -5.78 -13.50 0.85
C SER A 76 -4.50 -14.03 1.50
N ALA A 77 -3.40 -14.13 0.75
CA ALA A 77 -2.11 -14.53 1.29
C ALA A 77 -1.56 -13.49 2.29
N LEU A 78 -1.70 -12.20 2.00
CA LEU A 78 -1.32 -11.12 2.92
C LEU A 78 -2.17 -11.13 4.20
N LEU A 79 -3.49 -11.32 4.06
CA LEU A 79 -4.41 -11.44 5.18
C LEU A 79 -4.06 -12.65 6.07
N ALA A 80 -3.92 -13.83 5.47
CA ALA A 80 -3.57 -15.06 6.19
C ALA A 80 -2.22 -14.92 6.91
N SER A 81 -1.21 -14.34 6.25
CA SER A 81 0.09 -14.07 6.85
C SER A 81 0.01 -13.07 8.00
N GLY A 82 -0.81 -12.03 7.85
CA GLY A 82 -1.03 -11.03 8.90
C GLY A 82 -1.71 -11.61 10.13
N VAL A 83 -2.78 -12.39 9.93
CA VAL A 83 -3.45 -13.13 11.02
C VAL A 83 -2.49 -14.08 11.71
N TYR A 84 -1.70 -14.84 10.94
CA TYR A 84 -0.68 -15.74 11.50
C TYR A 84 0.33 -15.00 12.40
N VAL A 85 0.81 -13.84 11.98
CA VAL A 85 1.70 -12.99 12.80
C VAL A 85 1.02 -12.54 14.09
N LEU A 86 -0.22 -12.05 14.02
CA LEU A 86 -0.96 -11.58 15.21
C LEU A 86 -1.25 -12.71 16.20
N VAL A 87 -1.57 -13.92 15.70
CA VAL A 87 -1.73 -15.12 16.54
C VAL A 87 -0.42 -15.49 17.22
N LYS A 88 0.70 -15.46 16.48
CA LYS A 88 2.04 -15.73 17.05
C LYS A 88 2.44 -14.71 18.11
N ARG A 89 2.01 -13.45 17.97
CA ARG A 89 2.19 -12.37 18.95
C ARG A 89 1.21 -12.46 20.13
N ARG A 90 0.29 -13.43 20.15
CA ARG A 90 -0.72 -13.63 21.20
C ARG A 90 -1.54 -12.38 21.49
N VAL A 91 -1.90 -11.67 20.43
CA VAL A 91 -2.70 -10.43 20.54
C VAL A 91 -4.10 -10.78 21.07
N ARG A 92 -4.50 -10.11 22.15
CA ARG A 92 -5.81 -10.30 22.79
C ARG A 92 -6.89 -9.51 22.03
N LEU A 93 -7.51 -10.15 21.02
CA LEU A 93 -8.54 -9.52 20.19
C LEU A 93 -9.73 -8.99 20.99
N SER A 94 -10.07 -9.63 22.11
CA SER A 94 -11.15 -9.18 23.00
C SER A 94 -10.88 -7.77 23.55
N GLU A 95 -9.64 -7.46 23.93
CA GLU A 95 -9.26 -6.14 24.44
C GLU A 95 -9.34 -5.09 23.35
N ILE A 96 -8.82 -5.41 22.15
CA ILE A 96 -8.90 -4.50 21.00
C ILE A 96 -10.33 -4.15 20.66
N ILE A 97 -11.24 -5.13 20.68
CA ILE A 97 -12.66 -4.91 20.39
C ILE A 97 -13.30 -4.00 21.45
N GLN A 98 -12.97 -4.21 22.73
CA GLN A 98 -13.48 -3.40 23.83
C GLN A 98 -12.97 -1.95 23.76
N ASP A 99 -11.68 -1.76 23.48
CA ASP A 99 -11.04 -0.45 23.38
C ASP A 99 -11.47 0.31 22.10
N ASN A 100 -11.98 -0.39 21.10
CA ASN A 100 -12.37 0.18 19.80
C ASN A 100 -13.83 -0.13 19.45
N ALA A 101 -14.74 0.05 20.42
CA ALA A 101 -16.16 -0.29 20.27
C ALA A 101 -16.81 0.34 19.02
N TRP A 102 -16.59 1.64 18.77
CA TRP A 102 -17.16 2.33 17.60
C TRP A 102 -16.65 1.78 16.27
N LEU A 103 -15.36 1.46 16.18
CA LEU A 103 -14.79 0.84 15.00
C LEU A 103 -15.39 -0.55 14.78
N THR A 104 -15.54 -1.33 15.85
CA THR A 104 -16.17 -2.66 15.81
C THR A 104 -17.62 -2.55 15.32
N VAL A 105 -18.41 -1.62 15.87
CA VAL A 105 -19.79 -1.36 15.42
C VAL A 105 -19.83 -1.00 13.95
N PHE A 106 -18.92 -0.16 13.47
CA PHE A 106 -18.82 0.17 12.05
C PHE A 106 -18.52 -1.06 11.18
N PHE A 107 -17.57 -1.91 11.57
CA PHE A 107 -17.27 -3.14 10.82
C PHE A 107 -18.42 -4.15 10.83
N VAL A 108 -19.13 -4.29 11.95
CA VAL A 108 -20.34 -5.13 12.06
C VAL A 108 -21.45 -4.57 11.19
N TYR A 109 -21.66 -3.25 11.20
CA TYR A 109 -22.62 -2.60 10.29
C TYR A 109 -22.28 -2.88 8.82
N CYS A 110 -21.01 -2.73 8.42
CA CYS A 110 -20.57 -3.06 7.06
C CYS A 110 -20.77 -4.54 6.71
N PHE A 111 -20.67 -5.45 7.69
CA PHE A 111 -20.97 -6.86 7.50
C PHE A 111 -22.47 -7.10 7.27
N LEU A 112 -23.31 -6.50 8.12
CA LEU A 112 -24.76 -6.60 7.97
C LEU A 112 -25.24 -6.02 6.63
N ALA A 113 -24.56 -4.97 6.14
CA ALA A 113 -24.85 -4.37 4.86
C ALA A 113 -24.63 -5.28 3.65
N VAL A 114 -23.91 -6.38 3.81
CA VAL A 114 -23.75 -7.40 2.75
C VAL A 114 -25.08 -8.09 2.44
N PHE A 115 -25.96 -8.28 3.45
CA PHE A 115 -27.19 -9.06 3.28
C PHE A 115 -28.26 -8.35 2.46
N TRP A 116 -28.26 -7.02 2.42
CA TRP A 116 -29.18 -6.22 1.61
C TRP A 116 -28.52 -5.63 0.35
N SER A 117 -27.33 -6.10 -0.01
CA SER A 117 -26.66 -5.70 -1.24
C SER A 117 -27.23 -6.43 -2.45
N ASP A 118 -27.37 -5.74 -3.59
CA ASP A 118 -27.69 -6.37 -4.88
C ASP A 118 -26.60 -7.37 -5.33
N PHE A 119 -25.38 -7.25 -4.78
CA PHE A 119 -24.24 -8.14 -5.07
C PHE A 119 -23.62 -8.70 -3.78
N PRO A 120 -24.30 -9.59 -3.04
CA PRO A 120 -23.85 -10.03 -1.71
C PRO A 120 -22.46 -10.68 -1.71
N ILE A 121 -22.15 -11.50 -2.72
CA ILE A 121 -20.85 -12.17 -2.80
C ILE A 121 -19.71 -11.18 -3.06
N VAL A 122 -19.95 -10.16 -3.90
CA VAL A 122 -18.96 -9.10 -4.18
C VAL A 122 -18.76 -8.23 -2.94
N ALA A 123 -19.85 -7.86 -2.27
CA ALA A 123 -19.81 -7.09 -1.03
C ALA A 123 -19.07 -7.86 0.07
N LEU A 124 -19.30 -9.17 0.23
CA LEU A 124 -18.59 -10.02 1.17
C LEU A 124 -17.08 -10.05 0.90
N LYS A 125 -16.66 -10.27 -0.35
CA LYS A 125 -15.24 -10.24 -0.74
C LYS A 125 -14.59 -8.89 -0.37
N ARG A 126 -15.29 -7.78 -0.62
CA ARG A 126 -14.82 -6.42 -0.25
C ARG A 126 -14.72 -6.25 1.26
N TRP A 127 -15.72 -6.71 2.01
CA TRP A 127 -15.70 -6.65 3.47
C TRP A 127 -14.52 -7.42 4.07
N VAL A 128 -14.27 -8.64 3.60
CA VAL A 128 -13.09 -9.44 4.00
C VAL A 128 -11.79 -8.70 3.69
N LYS A 129 -11.69 -8.08 2.51
CA LYS A 129 -10.51 -7.27 2.15
C LYS A 129 -10.32 -6.08 3.08
N ILE A 130 -11.40 -5.42 3.52
CA ILE A 130 -11.32 -4.26 4.42
C ILE A 130 -10.71 -4.64 5.77
N LEU A 131 -10.92 -5.87 6.28
CA LEU A 131 -10.27 -6.38 7.49
C LEU A 131 -8.74 -6.38 7.43
N GLY A 132 -8.15 -6.31 6.23
CA GLY A 132 -6.71 -6.17 6.07
C GLY A 132 -6.16 -4.88 6.68
N HIS A 133 -6.92 -3.78 6.66
CA HIS A 133 -6.47 -2.51 7.25
C HIS A 133 -6.22 -2.62 8.75
N PRO A 134 -7.18 -3.06 9.60
CA PRO A 134 -6.92 -3.25 11.02
C PRO A 134 -5.87 -4.33 11.29
N ILE A 135 -5.81 -5.41 10.49
CA ILE A 135 -4.75 -6.43 10.65
C ILE A 135 -3.36 -5.81 10.46
N MET A 136 -3.14 -5.04 9.39
CA MET A 136 -1.85 -4.39 9.15
C MET A 136 -1.54 -3.33 10.21
N ALA A 137 -2.54 -2.56 10.66
CA ALA A 137 -2.37 -1.59 11.73
C ALA A 137 -1.94 -2.27 13.05
N LEU A 138 -2.57 -3.39 13.40
CA LEU A 138 -2.20 -4.17 14.58
C LEU A 138 -0.79 -4.74 14.49
N ILE A 139 -0.32 -5.14 13.29
CA ILE A 139 1.08 -5.57 13.12
C ILE A 139 2.02 -4.41 13.45
N VAL A 140 1.72 -3.19 13.00
CA VAL A 140 2.54 -1.99 13.30
C VAL A 140 2.52 -1.67 14.80
N PHE A 141 1.35 -1.69 15.43
CA PHE A 141 1.18 -1.35 16.85
C PHE A 141 1.69 -2.42 17.82
N THR A 142 1.85 -3.66 17.36
CA THR A 142 2.41 -4.76 18.16
C THR A 142 3.89 -5.00 17.89
N GLU A 143 4.56 -4.08 17.18
CA GLU A 143 6.03 -4.06 17.11
C GLU A 143 6.65 -3.64 18.45
N PRO A 144 7.91 -4.04 18.73
CA PRO A 144 8.62 -3.61 19.95
C PRO A 144 8.75 -2.08 20.07
N ASP A 145 8.89 -1.39 18.93
CA ASP A 145 8.86 0.07 18.82
C ASP A 145 7.82 0.50 17.76
N PRO A 146 6.59 0.84 18.18
CA PRO A 146 5.50 1.24 17.27
C PRO A 146 5.73 2.58 16.55
N GLU A 147 6.45 3.52 17.18
CA GLU A 147 6.75 4.81 16.55
C GLU A 147 7.76 4.60 15.42
N GLU A 148 8.84 3.87 15.71
CA GLU A 148 9.86 3.56 14.73
C GLU A 148 9.32 2.67 13.60
N SER A 149 8.39 1.76 13.91
CA SER A 149 7.75 0.90 12.91
C SER A 149 6.88 1.69 11.92
N LEU A 150 6.08 2.64 12.41
CA LEU A 150 5.28 3.53 11.56
C LEU A 150 6.17 4.39 10.68
N ILE A 151 7.25 4.95 11.25
CA ILE A 151 8.19 5.78 10.50
C ILE A 151 8.83 4.98 9.37
N ARG A 152 9.29 3.76 9.65
CA ARG A 152 9.89 2.89 8.65
C ARG A 152 8.90 2.43 7.60
N LEU A 153 7.66 2.09 7.99
CA LEU A 153 6.60 1.74 7.06
C LEU A 153 6.44 2.83 5.99
N ILE A 154 6.24 4.08 6.43
CA ILE A 154 5.98 5.18 5.50
C ILE A 154 7.23 5.52 4.68
N LYS A 155 8.42 5.53 5.27
CA LYS A 155 9.69 5.72 4.54
C LYS A 155 9.88 4.67 3.44
N ARG A 156 9.70 3.39 3.76
CA ARG A 156 9.87 2.28 2.79
C ARG A 156 8.85 2.37 1.66
N CYS A 157 7.62 2.76 1.96
CA CYS A 157 6.62 3.04 0.93
C CYS A 157 7.05 4.23 0.06
N ALA A 158 7.50 5.34 0.65
CA ALA A 158 7.96 6.51 -0.08
C ALA A 158 9.16 6.24 -1.00
N TYR A 159 10.09 5.39 -0.56
CA TYR A 159 11.26 4.98 -1.35
C TYR A 159 10.87 4.31 -2.67
N ILE A 160 9.68 3.71 -2.75
CA ILE A 160 9.21 3.04 -3.95
C ILE A 160 8.22 3.94 -4.68
N ILE A 161 7.17 4.41 -4.00
CA ILE A 161 6.04 5.13 -4.62
C ILE A 161 6.53 6.37 -5.36
N VAL A 162 7.38 7.18 -4.72
CA VAL A 162 7.80 8.47 -5.29
C VAL A 162 8.75 8.28 -6.49
N PRO A 163 9.88 7.55 -6.36
CA PRO A 163 10.83 7.43 -7.47
C PRO A 163 10.24 6.72 -8.69
N PHE A 164 9.48 5.63 -8.49
CA PHE A 164 8.87 4.90 -9.61
C PHE A 164 7.75 5.71 -10.28
N SER A 165 6.99 6.52 -9.53
CA SER A 165 6.01 7.42 -10.14
C SER A 165 6.68 8.45 -11.04
N VAL A 166 7.77 9.08 -10.58
CA VAL A 166 8.53 10.04 -11.40
C VAL A 166 9.13 9.35 -12.63
N LEU A 167 9.70 8.16 -12.46
CA LEU A 167 10.25 7.36 -13.56
C LEU A 167 9.19 7.08 -14.63
N PHE A 168 8.01 6.58 -14.24
CA PHE A 168 6.96 6.25 -15.20
C PHE A 168 6.35 7.49 -15.85
N ILE A 169 6.17 8.59 -15.11
CA ILE A 169 5.65 9.83 -15.69
C ILE A 169 6.61 10.42 -16.74
N LYS A 170 7.92 10.37 -16.50
CA LYS A 170 8.91 11.04 -17.36
C LYS A 170 9.49 10.15 -18.46
N TYR A 171 9.75 8.87 -18.18
CA TYR A 171 10.55 7.99 -19.04
C TYR A 171 9.77 6.81 -19.61
N TYR A 172 8.65 6.43 -18.99
CA TYR A 172 7.77 5.35 -19.45
C TYR A 172 6.32 5.83 -19.52
N PRO A 173 6.00 6.83 -20.37
CA PRO A 173 4.68 7.45 -20.40
C PRO A 173 3.54 6.48 -20.68
N GLN A 174 3.81 5.33 -21.32
CA GLN A 174 2.84 4.25 -21.52
C GLN A 174 2.33 3.62 -20.21
N TRP A 175 3.06 3.78 -19.11
CA TRP A 175 2.68 3.27 -17.79
C TRP A 175 2.35 4.38 -16.79
N GLY A 176 2.91 5.57 -16.97
CA GLY A 176 2.76 6.68 -16.03
C GLY A 176 1.81 7.80 -16.46
N ARG A 177 1.17 7.69 -17.63
CA ARG A 177 0.22 8.68 -18.14
C ARG A 177 -1.02 8.01 -18.69
N GLU A 178 -2.15 8.66 -18.51
CA GLU A 178 -3.44 8.28 -19.10
C GLU A 178 -4.02 9.48 -19.83
N PHE A 179 -4.70 9.22 -20.94
CA PHE A 179 -5.32 10.25 -21.76
C PHE A 179 -6.83 10.14 -21.63
N ASP A 180 -7.48 11.28 -21.42
CA ASP A 180 -8.93 11.33 -21.38
C ASP A 180 -9.51 10.89 -22.75
N PRO A 181 -10.45 9.94 -22.80
CA PRO A 181 -10.96 9.40 -24.07
C PRO A 181 -11.66 10.43 -24.96
N TRP A 182 -12.23 11.49 -24.36
CA TRP A 182 -13.06 12.46 -25.07
C TRP A 182 -12.28 13.71 -25.47
N THR A 183 -11.41 14.19 -24.58
CA THR A 183 -10.67 15.45 -24.73
C THR A 183 -9.22 15.24 -25.16
N GLY A 184 -8.69 14.02 -25.07
CA GLY A 184 -7.29 13.69 -25.34
C GLY A 184 -6.30 14.32 -24.34
N GLN A 185 -6.79 14.91 -23.24
CA GLN A 185 -5.94 15.56 -22.25
C GLN A 185 -5.12 14.53 -21.48
N GLY A 186 -3.80 14.70 -21.48
CA GLY A 186 -2.86 13.84 -20.78
C GLY A 186 -2.88 14.12 -19.27
N THR A 187 -3.00 13.07 -18.47
CA THR A 187 -2.95 13.12 -17.01
C THR A 187 -1.82 12.25 -16.48
N PHE A 188 -1.18 12.69 -15.40
CA PHE A 188 -0.13 11.92 -14.75
C PHE A 188 -0.74 10.98 -13.72
N THR A 189 -0.42 9.69 -13.85
CA THR A 189 -0.93 8.63 -12.98
C THR A 189 0.18 7.90 -12.24
N GLY A 190 1.43 7.99 -12.73
CA GLY A 190 2.58 7.39 -12.05
C GLY A 190 2.42 5.88 -11.91
N ILE A 191 2.58 5.35 -10.69
CA ILE A 191 2.33 3.93 -10.41
C ILE A 191 0.87 3.61 -10.07
N THR A 192 -0.01 4.61 -10.07
CA THR A 192 -1.42 4.48 -9.66
C THR A 192 -2.33 4.39 -10.89
N THR A 193 -3.63 4.19 -10.65
CA THR A 193 -4.68 4.15 -11.67
C THR A 193 -5.28 5.52 -11.99
N GLY A 194 -4.76 6.62 -11.42
CA GLY A 194 -5.34 7.94 -11.69
C GLY A 194 -4.68 9.08 -10.92
N LYS A 195 -4.77 10.30 -11.48
CA LYS A 195 -4.15 11.51 -10.89
C LYS A 195 -4.57 11.79 -9.45
N ASN A 196 -5.81 11.46 -9.07
CA ASN A 196 -6.31 11.68 -7.72
C ASN A 196 -5.72 10.71 -6.70
N ALA A 197 -5.50 9.45 -7.12
CA ALA A 197 -4.82 8.46 -6.28
C ALA A 197 -3.37 8.89 -6.05
N LEU A 198 -2.64 9.21 -7.13
CA LEU A 198 -1.28 9.72 -7.06
C LEU A 198 -1.18 10.99 -6.19
N GLY A 199 -2.10 11.94 -6.35
CA GLY A 199 -2.13 13.17 -5.56
C GLY A 199 -2.30 12.92 -4.06
N ARG A 200 -3.19 11.99 -3.68
CA ARG A 200 -3.37 11.57 -2.29
C ARG A 200 -2.12 10.90 -1.72
N ASP A 201 -1.47 10.02 -2.48
CA ASP A 201 -0.25 9.36 -2.03
C ASP A 201 0.88 10.38 -1.84
N CYS A 202 1.06 11.31 -2.78
CA CYS A 202 2.02 12.40 -2.67
C CYS A 202 1.75 13.30 -1.46
N LEU A 203 0.47 13.60 -1.15
CA LEU A 203 0.11 14.41 0.01
C LEU A 203 0.47 13.69 1.31
N ILE A 204 0.07 12.42 1.46
CA ILE A 204 0.33 11.64 2.67
C ILE A 204 1.83 11.47 2.90
N LEU A 205 2.56 11.03 1.86
CA LEU A 205 4.00 10.80 1.95
C LEU A 205 4.78 12.11 2.11
N GLY A 206 4.40 13.15 1.38
CA GLY A 206 5.04 14.47 1.45
C GLY A 206 4.90 15.09 2.83
N PHE A 207 3.68 15.10 3.38
CA PHE A 207 3.43 15.61 4.74
C PHE A 207 4.26 14.84 5.77
N PHE A 208 4.24 13.51 5.71
CA PHE A 208 5.01 12.67 6.63
C PHE A 208 6.53 12.92 6.51
N LEU A 209 7.08 12.96 5.30
CA LEU A 209 8.51 13.15 5.07
C LEU A 209 9.00 14.52 5.55
N VAL A 210 8.21 15.58 5.33
CA VAL A 210 8.50 16.93 5.83
C VAL A 210 8.48 16.94 7.35
N TRP A 211 7.45 16.38 7.98
CA TRP A 211 7.38 16.26 9.43
C TRP A 211 8.57 15.49 10.01
N HIS A 212 8.90 14.33 9.41
CA HIS A 212 10.02 13.52 9.86
C HIS A 212 11.36 14.26 9.74
N MET A 213 11.58 14.95 8.61
CA MET A 213 12.78 15.76 8.38
C MET A 213 12.93 16.87 9.42
N LEU A 214 11.85 17.59 9.75
CA LEU A 214 11.87 18.65 10.75
C LEU A 214 12.18 18.11 12.15
N ASN A 215 11.64 16.94 12.51
CA ASN A 215 11.92 16.30 13.78
C ASN A 215 13.35 15.78 13.88
N THR A 216 13.88 15.15 12.82
CA THR A 216 15.29 14.72 12.80
C THR A 216 16.23 15.91 12.92
N TRP A 217 15.93 17.01 12.22
CA TRP A 217 16.77 18.20 12.27
C TRP A 217 16.79 18.88 13.64
N ARG A 218 15.66 18.87 14.36
CA ARG A 218 15.59 19.35 15.74
C ARG A 218 16.44 18.49 16.68
N LYS A 219 16.39 17.17 16.54
CA LYS A 219 17.16 16.22 17.36
C LYS A 219 18.68 16.29 17.13
N GLU A 220 19.13 16.71 15.94
CA GLU A 220 20.56 16.90 15.66
C GLU A 220 21.12 18.23 16.21
N ARG A 221 20.25 19.20 16.55
CA ARG A 221 20.64 20.53 17.02
C ARG A 221 20.57 20.72 18.55
N GLY A 222 19.88 19.83 19.27
CA GLY A 222 19.80 19.84 20.73
C GLY A 222 20.65 18.74 21.34
#